data_AF-A0A3P8JQM5-F1
#
_entry.id   AF-A0A3P8JQM5-F1
#
_cell.length_a   1.000
_cell.length_b   1.000
_cell.length_c   1.000
_cell.angle_alpha   90.00
_cell.angle_beta   90.00
_cell.angle_gamma   90.00
#
_symmetry.space_group_name_H-M   'P 1'
#
loop_
_entity.id
_entity.type
_entity.pdbx_description
1 polymer ?
#
loop_
_entity_poly.entity_id
_entity_poly.type
_entity_poly.pdbx_seq_one_letter_code
_entity_poly.pdbx_strand_id
1 'polypeptide(L)'
;MPIGLFTSLLASFLILRLLRRLRSPRYGMLDALNSNAIEVYYQPIVSLQSGKIAGAEALARWKQPDGSFLSPDIFIPLAEQTGLITRLTEDIVRTIFADLAPGYSGAGGPYFH
;
A
#
# COMPACT_ATOMS: atom_id res chain seq x y z
N MET A 1 -48.41 4.62 3.54
CA MET A 1 -47.61 3.40 3.78
C MET A 1 -46.11 3.74 3.84
N PRO A 2 -45.59 4.25 4.98
CA PRO A 2 -44.19 4.67 5.12
C PRO A 2 -43.21 3.51 5.42
N ILE A 3 -43.71 2.30 5.70
CA ILE A 3 -42.91 1.14 6.13
C ILE A 3 -41.98 0.63 5.01
N GLY A 4 -42.38 0.79 3.74
CA GLY A 4 -41.57 0.39 2.57
C GLY A 4 -40.26 1.17 2.42
N LEU A 5 -40.25 2.45 2.78
CA LEU A 5 -39.05 3.29 2.77
C LEU A 5 -38.06 2.87 3.86
N PHE A 6 -38.55 2.61 5.07
CA PHE A 6 -37.70 2.17 6.19
C PHE A 6 -37.10 0.79 5.96
N THR A 7 -37.90 -0.17 5.47
CA THR A 7 -37.42 -1.52 5.16
C THR A 7 -36.38 -1.50 4.03
N SER A 8 -36.57 -0.67 3.01
CA SER A 8 -35.60 -0.50 1.92
C SER A 8 -34.31 0.17 2.39
N LEU A 9 -34.39 1.20 3.24
CA LEU A 9 -33.20 1.84 3.83
C LEU A 9 -32.44 0.89 4.76
N LEU A 10 -33.15 0.13 5.59
CA LEU A 10 -32.55 -0.85 6.50
C LEU A 10 -31.92 -2.01 5.73
N ALA A 11 -32.62 -2.56 4.74
CA ALA A 11 -32.09 -3.61 3.87
C ALA A 11 -30.88 -3.12 3.09
N SER A 12 -30.95 -1.93 2.48
CA SER A 12 -29.83 -1.31 1.77
C SER A 12 -28.63 -1.08 2.69
N PHE A 13 -28.85 -0.54 3.90
CA PHE A 13 -27.79 -0.35 4.89
C PHE A 13 -27.14 -1.68 5.31
N LEU A 14 -27.93 -2.72 5.58
CA LEU A 14 -27.44 -4.06 5.94
C LEU A 14 -26.70 -4.72 4.78
N ILE A 15 -27.23 -4.62 3.55
CA ILE A 15 -26.60 -5.13 2.33
C ILE A 15 -25.26 -4.41 2.11
N LEU A 16 -25.21 -3.08 2.18
CA LEU A 16 -23.95 -2.33 2.05
C LEU A 16 -22.96 -2.69 3.16
N ARG A 17 -23.43 -2.92 4.39
CA ARG A 17 -22.57 -3.36 5.51
C ARG A 17 -22.03 -4.78 5.32
N LEU A 18 -22.83 -5.69 4.76
CA LEU A 18 -22.42 -7.06 4.46
C LEU A 18 -21.47 -7.10 3.25
N LEU A 19 -21.79 -6.40 2.16
CA LEU A 19 -20.94 -6.34 0.96
C LEU A 19 -19.56 -5.72 1.26
N ARG A 20 -19.48 -4.71 2.13
CA ARG A 20 -18.19 -4.17 2.61
C ARG A 20 -17.36 -5.20 3.38
N ARG A 21 -17.99 -6.12 4.11
CA ARG A 21 -17.31 -7.23 4.81
C ARG A 21 -16.89 -8.37 3.89
N LEU A 22 -17.55 -8.51 2.73
CA LEU A 22 -17.26 -9.58 1.77
C LEU A 22 -16.14 -9.22 0.78
N ARG A 23 -15.56 -8.02 0.83
CA ARG A 23 -14.34 -7.72 0.05
C ARG A 23 -13.22 -8.62 0.57
N SER A 24 -12.82 -9.61 -0.24
CA SER A 24 -11.75 -10.51 0.14
C SER A 24 -10.46 -9.71 0.36
N PRO A 25 -9.74 -9.91 1.48
CA PRO A 25 -8.47 -9.23 1.74
C PRO A 25 -7.46 -9.42 0.61
N ARG A 26 -7.45 -10.62 0.01
CA ARG A 26 -6.67 -10.94 -1.21
C ARG A 26 -7.00 -10.02 -2.38
N TYR A 27 -8.28 -9.78 -2.67
CA TYR A 27 -8.67 -8.90 -3.77
C TYR A 27 -8.21 -7.47 -3.52
N GLY A 28 -8.38 -6.95 -2.30
CA GLY A 28 -7.92 -5.61 -1.94
C GLY A 28 -6.40 -5.45 -2.12
N MET A 29 -5.62 -6.45 -1.73
CA MET A 29 -4.18 -6.42 -1.94
C MET A 29 -3.77 -6.56 -3.41
N LEU A 30 -4.41 -7.45 -4.16
CA LEU A 30 -4.17 -7.56 -5.61
C LEU A 30 -4.47 -6.26 -6.34
N ASP A 31 -5.56 -5.59 -5.98
CA ASP A 31 -5.95 -4.31 -6.54
C ASP A 31 -4.90 -3.23 -6.24
N ALA A 32 -4.38 -3.20 -5.02
CA ALA A 32 -3.31 -2.28 -4.63
C ALA A 32 -1.99 -2.53 -5.38
N LEU A 33 -1.60 -3.80 -5.56
CA LEU A 33 -0.41 -4.16 -6.35
C LEU A 33 -0.59 -3.78 -7.83
N ASN A 34 -1.78 -4.01 -8.40
CA ASN A 34 -2.06 -3.68 -9.81
C ASN A 34 -2.12 -2.17 -10.06
N SER A 35 -2.54 -1.38 -9.06
CA SER A 35 -2.69 0.08 -9.16
C SER A 35 -1.45 0.86 -8.71
N ASN A 36 -0.35 0.18 -8.36
CA ASN A 36 0.86 0.78 -7.77
C ASN A 36 0.55 1.64 -6.53
N ALA A 37 -0.45 1.26 -5.74
CA ALA A 37 -0.82 1.98 -4.50
C ALA A 37 0.16 1.73 -3.35
N ILE A 38 1.09 0.79 -3.53
CA ILE A 38 2.18 0.52 -2.60
C ILE A 38 3.45 1.17 -3.16
N GLU A 39 3.84 2.27 -2.53
CA GLU A 39 4.98 3.10 -2.91
C GLU A 39 6.24 2.72 -2.10
N VAL A 40 7.43 3.05 -2.61
CA VAL A 40 8.72 2.85 -1.94
C VAL A 40 9.23 4.18 -1.39
N TYR A 41 9.54 4.20 -0.09
CA TYR A 41 10.07 5.36 0.62
C TYR A 41 11.48 5.03 1.12
N TYR A 42 12.37 6.02 1.17
CA TYR A 42 13.77 5.80 1.56
C TYR A 42 14.10 6.51 2.86
N GLN A 43 14.46 5.75 3.89
CA GLN A 43 14.93 6.30 5.16
C GLN A 43 16.47 6.32 5.18
N PRO A 44 17.11 7.50 5.31
CA PRO A 44 18.57 7.60 5.34
C PRO A 44 19.19 6.87 6.54
N ILE A 45 20.25 6.12 6.30
CA ILE A 45 21.11 5.53 7.33
C ILE A 45 22.37 6.40 7.42
N VAL A 46 22.60 7.01 8.58
CA VAL A 46 23.72 7.94 8.81
C VAL A 46 24.83 7.28 9.63
N SER A 47 26.07 7.39 9.17
CA SER A 47 27.23 6.94 9.94
C SER A 47 27.47 7.89 11.12
N LEU A 48 27.46 7.34 12.34
CA LEU A 48 27.70 8.13 13.56
C LEU A 48 29.13 8.68 13.65
N GLN A 49 30.10 8.03 12.99
CA GLN A 49 31.50 8.43 13.03
C GLN A 49 31.79 9.61 12.10
N SER A 50 31.16 9.64 10.93
CA SER A 50 31.43 10.65 9.90
C SER A 50 30.31 11.68 9.72
N GLY A 51 29.12 11.42 10.26
CA GLY A 51 27.91 12.23 10.04
C GLY A 51 27.37 12.17 8.61
N LYS A 52 27.94 11.31 7.75
CA LYS A 52 27.53 11.19 6.34
C LYS A 52 26.50 10.08 6.15
N ILE A 53 25.67 10.22 5.12
CA ILE A 53 24.77 9.15 4.66
C ILE A 53 25.62 7.95 4.22
N ALA A 54 25.37 6.80 4.84
CA ALA A 54 26.01 5.53 4.54
C ALA A 54 25.14 4.66 3.60
N GLY A 55 23.84 4.92 3.55
CA GLY A 55 22.88 4.22 2.71
C GLY A 55 21.46 4.66 3.00
N ALA A 56 20.48 3.89 2.53
CA ALA A 56 19.07 4.09 2.88
C ALA A 56 18.35 2.75 3.01
N GLU A 57 17.37 2.70 3.90
CA GLU A 57 16.41 1.60 4.01
C GLU A 57 15.20 1.87 3.11
N ALA A 58 14.84 0.91 2.26
CA ALA A 58 13.65 1.00 1.42
C ALA A 58 12.43 0.45 2.18
N LEU A 59 11.41 1.28 2.32
CA LEU A 59 10.23 1.02 3.13
C LEU A 59 8.98 1.03 2.24
N ALA A 60 8.23 -0.08 2.25
CA ALA A 60 6.94 -0.16 1.60
C ALA A 60 5.90 0.71 2.33
N ARG A 61 5.12 1.48 1.56
CA ARG A 61 4.06 2.36 2.07
C ARG A 61 2.81 2.18 1.23
N TRP A 62 1.78 1.58 1.82
CA TRP A 62 0.51 1.40 1.13
C TRP A 62 -0.40 2.61 1.35
N LYS A 63 -0.48 3.47 0.34
CA LYS A 63 -1.33 4.66 0.32
C LYS A 63 -2.79 4.28 0.15
N GLN A 64 -3.63 4.76 1.05
CA GLN A 64 -5.07 4.59 1.02
C GLN A 64 -5.73 5.69 0.17
N PRO A 65 -6.96 5.48 -0.34
CA PRO A 65 -7.67 6.48 -1.15
C PRO A 65 -7.92 7.81 -0.45
N ASP A 66 -7.95 7.84 0.88
CA ASP A 66 -8.09 9.04 1.70
C ASP A 66 -6.76 9.78 1.93
N GLY A 67 -5.65 9.27 1.36
CA GLY A 67 -4.31 9.83 1.49
C GLY A 67 -3.53 9.36 2.71
N SER A 68 -4.13 8.54 3.59
CA SER A 68 -3.42 7.93 4.72
C SER A 68 -2.53 6.77 4.27
N PHE A 69 -1.64 6.32 5.15
CA PHE A 69 -0.82 5.12 4.93
C PHE A 69 -1.28 3.97 5.83
N LEU A 70 -1.48 2.80 5.23
CA LEU A 70 -1.71 1.58 5.97
C LEU A 70 -0.38 1.03 6.50
N SER A 71 -0.35 0.68 7.79
CA SER A 71 0.87 0.17 8.43
C SER A 71 1.37 -1.13 7.77
N PRO A 72 2.69 -1.29 7.54
CA PRO A 72 3.30 -2.56 7.14
C PRO A 72 2.90 -3.73 8.03
N ASP A 73 2.75 -3.51 9.33
CA ASP A 73 2.32 -4.55 10.28
C ASP A 73 0.92 -5.12 9.97
N ILE A 74 0.12 -4.41 9.18
CA ILE A 74 -1.20 -4.85 8.73
C ILE A 74 -1.10 -5.58 7.39
N PHE A 75 -0.41 -5.00 6.40
CA PHE A 75 -0.45 -5.53 5.04
C PHE A 75 0.63 -6.57 4.72
N ILE A 76 1.74 -6.61 5.46
CA ILE A 76 2.76 -7.64 5.27
C ILE A 76 2.22 -9.02 5.68
N PRO A 77 1.58 -9.21 6.86
CA PRO A 77 0.95 -10.49 7.19
C PRO A 77 -0.14 -10.89 6.19
N LEU A 78 -0.88 -9.91 5.66
CA LEU A 78 -1.86 -10.15 4.61
C LEU A 78 -1.19 -10.68 3.32
N ALA A 79 -0.05 -10.10 2.92
CA ALA A 79 0.75 -10.54 1.79
C ALA A 79 1.20 -11.99 1.94
N GLU A 80 1.68 -12.35 3.13
CA GLU A 80 2.15 -13.69 3.46
C GLU A 80 1.00 -14.70 3.41
N GLN A 81 -0.11 -14.42 4.12
CA GLN A 81 -1.29 -15.29 4.19
C GLN A 81 -1.95 -15.52 2.83
N THR A 82 -1.86 -14.54 1.93
CA THR A 82 -2.43 -14.63 0.59
C THR A 82 -1.45 -15.13 -0.47
N GLY A 83 -0.19 -15.38 -0.10
CA GLY A 83 0.87 -15.79 -1.04
C GLY A 83 1.28 -14.70 -2.03
N LEU A 84 0.98 -13.42 -1.72
CA LEU A 84 1.31 -12.26 -2.54
C LEU A 84 2.63 -11.60 -2.13
N ILE A 85 3.26 -12.04 -1.04
CA ILE A 85 4.51 -11.45 -0.52
C ILE A 85 5.63 -11.46 -1.56
N THR A 86 5.81 -12.55 -2.31
CA THR A 86 6.84 -12.63 -3.36
C THR A 86 6.61 -11.58 -4.44
N ARG A 87 5.37 -11.43 -4.91
CA ARG A 87 5.01 -10.42 -5.91
C ARG A 87 5.25 -9.00 -5.38
N LEU A 88 4.83 -8.73 -4.15
CA LEU A 88 5.08 -7.44 -3.50
C LEU A 88 6.59 -7.12 -3.45
N THR A 89 7.41 -8.10 -3.05
CA THR A 89 8.87 -7.93 -3.00
C THR A 89 9.46 -7.67 -4.38
N GLU A 90 9.03 -8.41 -5.41
CA GLU A 90 9.48 -8.20 -6.79
C GLU A 90 9.13 -6.81 -7.32
N ASP A 91 7.90 -6.35 -7.05
CA ASP A 91 7.43 -5.02 -7.44
C ASP A 91 8.27 -3.92 -6.73
N ILE A 92 8.53 -4.06 -5.43
CA ILE A 92 9.39 -3.13 -4.67
C ILE A 92 10.81 -3.11 -5.23
N VAL A 93 11.42 -4.28 -5.44
CA VAL A 93 12.80 -4.38 -5.95
C VAL A 93 12.91 -3.77 -7.35
N ARG A 94 11.92 -4.01 -8.21
CA ARG A 94 11.84 -3.40 -9.54
C ARG A 94 11.80 -1.87 -9.45
N THR A 95 10.98 -1.33 -8.56
CA THR A 95 10.91 0.12 -8.31
C THR A 95 12.24 0.66 -7.82
N ILE A 96 12.91 0.00 -6.87
CA ILE A 96 14.23 0.42 -6.38
C ILE A 96 15.27 0.48 -7.52
N PHE A 97 15.32 -0.53 -8.38
CA PHE A 97 16.23 -0.51 -9.52
C PHE A 97 15.91 0.61 -10.51
N ALA A 98 14.63 0.92 -10.73
CA ALA A 98 14.21 2.02 -11.58
C ALA A 98 14.62 3.38 -10.98
N ASP A 99 14.41 3.57 -9.67
CA ASP A 99 14.76 4.80 -8.94
C ASP A 99 16.27 5.07 -8.93
N LEU A 100 17.09 4.01 -8.89
CA LEU A 100 18.55 4.09 -8.87
C LEU A 100 19.18 4.13 -10.29
N ALA A 101 18.38 3.96 -11.35
CA ALA A 101 18.89 3.92 -12.71
C ALA A 101 19.42 5.31 -13.15
N PRO A 102 20.62 5.41 -13.76
CA PRO A 102 21.15 6.66 -14.26
C PRO A 102 20.22 7.28 -15.32
N GLY A 103 19.70 8.49 -15.06
CA GLY A 103 18.81 9.21 -15.98
C GLY A 103 17.32 9.10 -15.70
N TYR A 104 16.90 8.48 -14.58
CA TYR A 104 15.51 8.53 -14.15
C TYR A 104 15.14 9.94 -13.64
N SER A 105 14.49 10.73 -14.50
CA SER A 105 13.90 12.04 -14.19
C SER A 105 12.37 11.99 -14.27
N GLY A 106 11.79 10.89 -13.78
CA GLY A 106 10.33 10.77 -13.60
C GLY A 106 9.82 11.75 -12.54
N ALA A 107 8.57 12.19 -12.67
CA ALA A 107 7.89 13.21 -11.84
C ALA A 107 7.64 12.83 -10.36
N GLY A 108 8.45 11.93 -9.81
CA GLY A 108 8.43 11.44 -8.43
C GLY A 108 9.75 10.74 -8.13
N GLY A 109 10.85 11.51 -8.05
CA GLY A 109 12.16 10.98 -7.64
C GLY A 109 12.09 10.30 -6.26
N PRO A 110 13.16 9.61 -5.83
CA PRO A 110 13.13 8.81 -4.61
C PRO A 110 12.63 9.64 -3.43
N TYR A 111 11.55 9.19 -2.78
CA TYR A 111 10.95 9.87 -1.64
C TYR A 111 11.86 9.69 -0.43
N PHE A 112 12.85 10.57 -0.30
CA PHE A 112 13.67 10.72 0.90
C PHE A 112 12.87 11.51 1.94
N HIS A 113 12.78 10.98 3.16
CA HIS A 113 12.29 11.71 4.33
C HIS A 113 13.42 12.14 5.26
#